data_AF-A0A951GNG3-F1
#
_entry.id   AF-A0A951GNG3-F1
#
_cell.length_a   1.000
_cell.length_b   1.000
_cell.length_c   1.000
_cell.angle_alpha   90.00
_cell.angle_beta   90.00
_cell.angle_gamma   90.00
#
_symmetry.space_group_name_H-M   'P 1'
#
loop_
_entity.id
_entity.type
_entity.pdbx_description
1 polymer ?
#
loop_
_entity_poly.entity_id
_entity_poly.type
_entity_poly.pdbx_seq_one_letter_code
_entity_poly.pdbx_strand_id
1 'polypeptide(L)' 'LIYETFSQGNERFGHPRNPAFLLRTGELLEAFAGLTVVAFEQGEVAHPTPGVRQRLAAIAGPLGHLPRP' A
#
# COMPACT_ATOMS: atom_id res chain seq x y z
N LEU A 1 4.39 8.88 7.03
CA LEU A 1 3.82 8.64 5.70
C LEU A 1 2.70 7.63 5.83
N ILE A 2 1.53 7.95 5.30
CA ILE A 2 0.46 6.98 5.04
C ILE A 2 0.17 7.09 3.55
N TYR A 3 0.21 5.98 2.83
CA TYR A 3 0.03 5.97 1.39
C TYR A 3 -0.75 4.73 0.95
N GLU A 4 -1.66 4.91 0.00
CA GLU A 4 -2.46 3.84 -0.59
C GLU A 4 -2.57 4.09 -2.10
N THR A 5 -2.49 3.01 -2.88
CA THR A 5 -2.74 3.04 -4.32
C THR A 5 -3.22 1.68 -4.83
N PHE A 6 -3.60 1.62 -6.10
CA PHE A 6 -4.09 0.41 -6.76
C PHE A 6 -2.95 -0.53 -7.17
N SER A 7 -3.25 -1.83 -7.14
CA SER A 7 -2.33 -2.88 -7.53
C SER A 7 -2.91 -3.74 -8.63
N GLN A 8 -2.05 -4.54 -9.26
CA GLN A 8 -2.47 -5.52 -10.26
C GLN A 8 -3.61 -6.41 -9.73
N GLY A 9 -4.58 -6.70 -10.59
CA GLY A 9 -5.84 -7.33 -10.24
C GLY A 9 -6.99 -6.35 -10.05
N ASN A 10 -6.72 -5.04 -9.88
CA ASN A 10 -7.76 -4.02 -9.75
C ASN A 10 -8.56 -3.81 -11.05
N GLU A 11 -7.99 -4.16 -12.20
CA GLU A 11 -8.64 -4.07 -13.51
C GLU A 11 -9.97 -4.83 -13.57
N ARG A 12 -10.15 -5.82 -12.70
CA ARG A 12 -11.38 -6.61 -12.52
C ARG A 12 -12.52 -5.85 -11.83
N PHE A 13 -12.20 -4.79 -11.08
CA PHE A 13 -13.14 -4.08 -10.21
C PHE A 13 -13.55 -2.70 -10.72
N GLY A 14 -12.72 -2.05 -11.55
CA GLY A 14 -13.03 -0.69 -12.02
C GLY A 14 -11.82 0.04 -12.58
N HIS A 15 -11.84 1.38 -12.54
CA HIS A 15 -10.67 2.20 -12.82
C HIS A 15 -9.75 2.30 -11.59
N PRO A 16 -8.43 2.45 -11.76
CA PRO A 16 -7.68 2.37 -13.02
C PRO A 16 -7.55 0.94 -13.56
N ARG A 17 -7.48 0.81 -14.89
CA ARG A 17 -7.31 -0.47 -15.62
C ARG A 17 -6.03 -0.55 -16.44
N ASN A 18 -5.40 0.60 -16.73
CA ASN A 18 -4.15 0.60 -17.48
C ASN A 18 -3.03 0.10 -16.55
N PRO A 19 -2.30 -0.97 -16.93
CA PRO A 19 -1.25 -1.58 -16.11
C PRO A 19 -0.15 -0.61 -15.66
N ALA A 20 0.08 0.49 -16.39
CA ALA A 20 1.05 1.52 -16.02
C ALA A 20 0.69 2.25 -14.71
N PHE A 21 -0.56 2.15 -14.24
CA PHE A 21 -1.03 2.73 -12.98
C PHE A 21 -1.32 1.67 -11.90
N LEU A 22 -0.93 0.41 -12.14
CA LEU A 22 -1.19 -0.71 -11.24
C LEU A 22 0.13 -1.27 -10.73
N LEU A 23 0.37 -1.10 -9.44
CA LEU A 23 1.58 -1.59 -8.82
C LEU A 23 1.67 -3.11 -8.87
N ARG A 24 2.88 -3.61 -9.15
CA ARG A 24 3.23 -5.02 -8.98
C ARG A 24 3.28 -5.39 -7.50
N THR A 25 3.25 -6.68 -7.21
CA THR A 25 3.46 -7.19 -5.84
C THR A 25 4.75 -6.63 -5.25
N GLY A 26 4.68 -6.08 -4.04
CA GLY A 26 5.82 -5.49 -3.33
C GLY A 26 6.31 -4.14 -3.84
N GLU A 27 5.84 -3.63 -4.99
CA GLU A 27 6.38 -2.41 -5.61
C GLU A 27 6.26 -1.18 -4.69
N LEU A 28 5.18 -1.07 -3.90
CA LEU A 28 5.06 0.02 -2.93
C LEU A 28 6.10 -0.06 -1.80
N LEU A 29 6.50 -1.27 -1.38
CA LEU A 29 7.56 -1.42 -0.38
C LEU A 29 8.91 -1.00 -0.95
N GLU A 30 9.20 -1.40 -2.19
CA GLU A 30 10.44 -1.04 -2.89
C GLU A 30 10.56 0.47 -3.05
N ALA A 31 9.47 1.15 -3.43
CA ALA A 31 9.43 2.59 -3.61
C ALA A 31 9.74 3.38 -2.32
N PHE A 32 9.47 2.79 -1.15
CA PHE A 32 9.68 3.41 0.16
C PHE A 32 10.72 2.69 1.02
N ALA A 33 11.64 1.93 0.42
CA ALA A 33 12.67 1.16 1.13
C ALA A 33 13.62 2.00 2.01
N GLY A 34 13.68 3.32 1.79
CA GLY A 34 14.43 4.27 2.63
C GLY A 34 13.72 4.69 3.93
N LEU A 35 12.48 4.26 4.15
CA LEU A 35 11.70 4.53 5.36
C LEU A 35 11.56 3.26 6.20
N THR A 36 11.29 3.44 7.49
CA THR A 36 10.88 2.30 8.34
C THR A 36 9.39 2.08 8.16
N VAL A 37 9.03 0.99 7.46
CA VAL A 37 7.64 0.57 7.27
C VAL A 37 7.11 0.01 8.60
N VAL A 38 5.98 0.55 9.07
CA VAL A 38 5.35 0.15 10.34
C VAL A 38 4.10 -0.70 10.14
N ALA A 39 3.45 -0.56 8.98
CA ALA A 39 2.33 -1.40 8.56
C ALA A 39 2.32 -1.47 7.03
N PHE A 40 2.02 -2.64 6.49
CA PHE A 40 1.83 -2.86 5.06
C PHE A 40 0.70 -3.85 4.84
N GLU A 41 -0.13 -3.56 3.84
CA GLU A 41 -1.16 -4.47 3.37
C GLU A 41 -1.20 -4.46 1.84
N GLN A 42 -1.40 -5.64 1.27
CA GLN A 42 -1.62 -5.83 -0.16
C GLN A 42 -2.73 -6.87 -0.35
N GLY A 43 -3.70 -6.57 -1.21
CA GLY A 43 -4.72 -7.54 -1.59
C GLY A 43 -6.04 -6.94 -2.03
N GLU A 44 -7.03 -7.82 -2.20
CA GLU A 44 -8.42 -7.44 -2.45
C GLU A 44 -9.05 -6.85 -1.19
N VAL A 45 -9.69 -5.69 -1.35
CA VAL A 45 -10.38 -4.95 -0.30
C VAL A 45 -11.83 -4.78 -0.71
N ALA A 46 -12.77 -5.07 0.19
CA ALA A 46 -14.20 -4.94 -0.09
C ALA A 46 -14.78 -3.54 0.23
N HIS A 47 -14.19 -2.81 1.19
CA HIS A 47 -14.71 -1.54 1.71
C HIS A 47 -13.60 -0.47 1.75
N PRO A 48 -13.88 0.82 1.48
CA PRO A 48 -15.20 1.40 1.14
C PRO A 48 -15.62 1.12 -0.31
N THR A 49 -14.72 0.63 -1.15
CA THR A 49 -15.01 0.29 -2.55
C THR A 49 -14.19 -0.94 -2.93
N PRO A 50 -14.79 -1.96 -3.57
CA PRO A 50 -14.09 -3.14 -4.05
C PRO A 50 -12.90 -2.79 -4.94
N GLY A 51 -11.75 -3.39 -4.70
CA GLY A 51 -10.56 -3.21 -5.53
C GLY A 51 -9.33 -3.94 -4.98
N VAL A 52 -8.24 -3.94 -5.74
CA VAL A 52 -6.95 -4.48 -5.27
C VAL A 52 -6.02 -3.32 -4.97
N ARG A 53 -5.48 -3.28 -3.75
CA ARG A 53 -4.69 -2.16 -3.26
C ARG A 53 -3.40 -2.62 -2.61
N GLN A 54 -2.42 -1.71 -2.62
CA GLN A 54 -1.28 -1.71 -1.72
C GLN A 54 -1.37 -0.46 -0.87
N ARG A 55 -1.20 -0.61 0.45
CA ARG A 55 -1.10 0.50 1.38
C ARG A 55 -0.01 0.28 2.40
N LEU A 56 0.62 1.36 2.81
CA LEU A 56 1.59 1.34 3.90
C LEU A 56 1.48 2.55 4.80
N ALA A 57 1.95 2.35 6.03
CA ALA A 57 2.37 3.42 6.93
C ALA A 57 3.88 3.27 7.16
N ALA A 58 4.59 4.38 7.13
CA ALA A 58 6.02 4.42 7.37
C ALA A 58 6.45 5.71 8.09
N ILE A 59 7.58 5.64 8.79
CA ILE A 59 8.20 6.77 9.48
C ILE A 59 9.61 7.01 8.94
N ALA A 60 10.09 8.26 9.11
CA ALA A 60 11.50 8.57 8.90
C ALA A 60 12.29 8.14 10.14
N GLY A 61 13.40 7.42 9.94
CA GLY A 61 14.24 6.92 11.04
C GLY A 61 13.67 5.67 11.73
N PRO A 62 14.31 5.22 12.82
CA PRO A 62 13.95 3.97 13.51
C PRO A 62 12.60 4.05 14.21
N LEU A 63 11.97 2.89 14.43
CA LEU A 63 10.81 2.76 15.31
C LEU A 63 11.15 3.26 16.72
N GLY A 64 10.56 4.39 17.11
CA GLY A 64 10.55 4.83 18.49
C GLY A 64 9.67 3.94 19.36
N HIS A 65 9.70 4.17 20.66
CA HIS A 65 8.76 3.56 21.59
C HIS A 65 7.34 4.11 21.33
N LEU A 66 6.42 3.25 20.89
CA LEU A 66 4.99 3.57 20.92
C LEU A 66 4.54 3.63 22.39
N PRO A 67 3.85 4.70 22.83
CA PRO A 67 3.30 4.75 24.18
C PRO A 67 2.49 3.48 24.44
N ARG A 68 2.77 2.81 25.55
CA ARG A 68 1.98 1.65 25.96
C ARG A 68 0.57 2.14 26.29
N PRO A 69 -0.48 1.37 25.93
CA PRO A 69 -1.86 1.74 26.21
C PRO A 69 -2.10 1.94 27.71
#